data_AF-A0A8J1Z5T4-F1
#
_entry.id   AF-A0A8J1Z5T4-F1
#
_cell.length_a   1.000
_cell.length_b   1.000
_cell.length_c   1.000
_cell.angle_alpha   90.00
_cell.angle_beta   90.00
_cell.angle_gamma   90.00
#
_symmetry.space_group_name_H-M   'P 1'
#
loop_
_entity.id
_entity.type
_entity.pdbx_description
1 polymer ?
#
loop_
_entity_poly.entity_id
_entity_poly.type
_entity_poly.pdbx_seq_one_letter_code
_entity_poly.pdbx_strand_id
1 'polypeptide(L)'
;MPSAVTASTLAAATAGRNKIEGEGDATTNGDDGRTREKLCNDVLNTSVMAAIIGGFALSNLQQSGYDYEDSLHLAIYVCSFIAVHACTCSALTSAFVYRSVNNMPEARLEDWAVRNKWLPYLPLGKFAMGCLSYMLSVILISYRDLDGKTTWQMVTLLVGLMSMSMVFATVGFLNRHG
;
A
#
# COMPACT_ATOMS: atom_id res chain seq x y z
N MET A 1 -18.30 17.03 -7.62
CA MET A 1 -17.32 17.97 -7.03
C MET A 1 -16.39 17.14 -6.13
N PRO A 2 -15.09 17.02 -6.43
CA PRO A 2 -14.18 16.30 -5.54
C PRO A 2 -14.09 17.04 -4.20
N SER A 3 -14.31 16.33 -3.10
CA SER A 3 -14.31 16.88 -1.75
C SER A 3 -12.90 17.34 -1.37
N ALA A 4 -12.79 18.47 -0.65
CA ALA A 4 -11.52 19.08 -0.21
C ALA A 4 -10.59 18.14 0.58
N VAL A 5 -11.10 16.97 0.99
CA VAL A 5 -10.37 15.91 1.69
C VAL A 5 -9.30 15.27 0.79
N THR A 6 -9.54 15.11 -0.52
CA THR A 6 -8.56 14.46 -1.42
C THR A 6 -7.32 15.34 -1.67
N ALA A 7 -7.47 16.67 -1.61
CA ALA A 7 -6.36 17.61 -1.80
C ALA A 7 -5.43 17.69 -0.57
N SER A 8 -5.98 17.52 0.64
CA SER A 8 -5.21 17.59 1.90
C SER A 8 -4.25 16.41 2.07
N THR A 9 -4.70 15.19 1.73
CA THR A 9 -3.87 13.98 1.84
C THR A 9 -2.72 13.98 0.83
N LEU A 10 -2.95 14.52 -0.37
CA LEU A 10 -1.91 14.66 -1.41
C LEU A 10 -0.87 15.72 -1.02
N ALA A 11 -1.29 16.83 -0.40
CA ALA A 11 -0.39 17.87 0.08
C ALA A 11 0.53 17.38 1.22
N ALA A 12 0.01 16.55 2.14
CA ALA A 12 0.81 15.96 3.22
C ALA A 12 1.87 14.96 2.71
N ALA A 13 1.55 14.19 1.65
CA ALA A 13 2.50 13.27 1.02
C ALA A 13 3.62 14.00 0.25
N THR A 14 3.36 15.22 -0.24
CA THR A 14 4.33 16.00 -1.02
C THR A 14 5.24 16.87 -0.14
N ALA A 15 4.81 17.21 1.08
CA ALA A 15 5.55 18.09 2.00
C ALA A 15 6.83 17.47 2.60
N GLY A 16 7.08 16.17 2.40
CA GLY A 16 8.32 15.49 2.83
C GLY A 16 9.50 15.57 1.86
N ARG A 17 9.33 16.17 0.66
CA ARG A 17 10.32 16.08 -0.42
C ARG A 17 11.38 17.20 -0.47
N ASN A 18 11.28 18.22 0.38
CA ASN A 18 12.12 19.43 0.27
C ASN A 18 13.11 19.59 1.43
N LYS A 19 14.06 18.65 1.63
CA LYS A 19 15.34 18.96 2.30
C LYS A 19 16.39 17.83 2.27
N ILE A 20 16.82 17.34 1.11
CA ILE A 20 18.08 16.57 1.02
C ILE A 20 18.79 16.92 -0.30
N GLU A 21 19.30 18.15 -0.39
CA GLU A 21 20.39 18.47 -1.33
C GLU A 21 21.60 18.81 -0.47
N GLY A 22 22.48 17.82 -0.32
CA GLY A 22 23.73 17.92 0.42
C GLY A 22 24.73 16.98 -0.22
N GLU A 23 25.52 17.55 -1.13
CA GLU A 23 26.84 17.15 -1.64
C GLU A 23 27.32 15.73 -1.28
N GLY A 24 27.30 14.84 -2.29
CA GLY A 24 27.84 13.50 -2.19
C GLY A 24 29.37 13.50 -2.25
N ASP A 25 29.99 13.02 -1.18
CA ASP A 25 31.36 12.53 -1.24
C ASP A 25 31.34 11.06 -1.69
N ALA A 26 31.98 10.82 -2.83
CA ALA A 26 32.00 9.55 -3.52
C ALA A 26 33.15 8.68 -3.00
N THR A 27 32.89 7.91 -1.95
CA THR A 27 33.73 6.74 -1.63
C THR A 27 32.94 5.46 -1.85
N THR A 28 33.05 4.97 -3.09
CA THR A 28 32.77 3.60 -3.50
C THR A 28 33.65 2.63 -2.71
N ASN A 29 33.06 1.83 -1.83
CA ASN A 29 33.61 0.53 -1.45
C ASN A 29 32.45 -0.45 -1.28
N GLY A 30 32.57 -1.60 -1.94
CA GLY A 30 31.51 -2.55 -2.16
C GLY A 30 31.05 -3.23 -0.88
N ASP A 31 30.00 -2.69 -0.28
CA ASP A 31 29.24 -3.36 0.74
C ASP A 31 27.87 -3.75 0.16
N ASP A 32 27.60 -5.05 0.13
CA ASP A 32 26.29 -5.67 -0.16
C ASP A 32 25.26 -5.39 0.95
N GLY A 33 25.54 -4.43 1.84
CA GLY A 33 24.69 -3.93 2.89
C GLY A 33 23.53 -3.09 2.36
N ARG A 34 22.34 -3.35 2.91
CA ARG A 34 21.12 -2.60 2.63
C ARG A 34 21.32 -1.15 3.12
N THR A 35 21.84 -0.27 2.25
CA THR A 35 22.12 1.14 2.55
C THR A 35 20.89 1.83 3.13
N ARG A 36 21.07 2.67 4.14
CA ARG A 36 20.00 3.47 4.78
C ARG A 36 19.03 4.08 3.78
N GLU A 37 19.60 4.65 2.71
CA GLU A 37 18.86 5.27 1.62
C GLU A 37 17.88 4.31 0.94
N LYS A 38 18.30 3.08 0.62
CA LYS A 38 17.44 2.06 0.01
C LYS A 38 16.28 1.71 0.93
N LEU A 39 16.56 1.45 2.22
CA LEU A 39 15.52 1.10 3.20
C LEU A 39 14.53 2.26 3.41
N CYS A 40 15.03 3.49 3.55
CA CYS A 40 14.21 4.68 3.68
C CYS A 40 13.35 4.92 2.42
N ASN A 41 13.91 4.72 1.23
CA ASN A 41 13.20 4.83 -0.04
C ASN A 41 12.08 3.78 -0.16
N ASP A 42 12.36 2.52 0.17
CA ASP A 42 11.35 1.44 0.13
C ASP A 42 10.18 1.71 1.08
N VAL A 43 10.49 2.15 2.29
CA VAL A 43 9.49 2.49 3.31
C VAL A 43 8.65 3.69 2.89
N LEU A 44 9.28 4.72 2.30
CA LEU A 44 8.59 5.91 1.80
C LEU A 44 7.69 5.55 0.62
N ASN A 45 8.18 4.79 -0.36
CA ASN A 45 7.39 4.33 -1.50
C ASN A 45 6.18 3.50 -1.07
N THR A 46 6.36 2.60 -0.10
CA THR A 46 5.26 1.83 0.49
C THR A 46 4.22 2.74 1.14
N SER A 47 4.66 3.75 1.89
CA SER A 47 3.76 4.71 2.55
C SER A 47 2.90 5.49 1.55
N VAL A 48 3.52 6.00 0.48
CA VAL A 48 2.83 6.76 -0.57
C VAL A 48 1.80 5.88 -1.29
N MET A 49 2.19 4.67 -1.68
CA MET A 49 1.27 3.74 -2.36
C MET A 49 0.11 3.32 -1.46
N ALA A 50 0.38 3.08 -0.17
CA ALA A 50 -0.66 2.78 0.80
C ALA A 50 -1.66 3.95 0.94
N ALA A 51 -1.18 5.19 1.05
CA ALA A 51 -2.05 6.36 1.14
C ALA A 51 -2.94 6.52 -0.10
N ILE A 52 -2.40 6.29 -1.30
CA ILE A 52 -3.16 6.38 -2.56
C ILE A 52 -4.27 5.32 -2.61
N ILE A 53 -3.92 4.05 -2.37
CA ILE A 53 -4.91 2.96 -2.38
C ILE A 53 -5.95 3.15 -1.28
N GLY A 54 -5.53 3.56 -0.09
CA GLY A 54 -6.44 3.91 1.01
C GLY A 54 -7.40 5.03 0.64
N GLY A 55 -6.94 6.05 -0.10
CA GLY A 55 -7.78 7.12 -0.62
C GLY A 55 -8.84 6.64 -1.62
N PHE A 56 -8.46 5.74 -2.54
CA PHE A 56 -9.42 5.13 -3.48
C PHE A 56 -10.44 4.25 -2.76
N ALA A 57 -10.01 3.43 -1.80
CA ALA A 57 -10.90 2.62 -0.99
C ALA A 57 -11.90 3.48 -0.17
N LEU A 58 -11.45 4.63 0.35
CA LEU A 58 -12.30 5.58 1.04
C LEU A 58 -13.34 6.19 0.09
N SER A 59 -12.94 6.48 -1.16
CA SER A 59 -13.87 6.96 -2.18
C SER A 59 -14.96 5.94 -2.50
N ASN A 60 -14.66 4.64 -2.46
CA ASN A 60 -15.68 3.59 -2.63
C ASN A 60 -16.70 3.65 -1.48
N LEU A 61 -16.25 3.76 -0.22
CA LEU A 61 -17.14 3.88 0.95
C LEU A 61 -18.05 5.12 0.90
N GLN A 62 -17.62 6.19 0.24
CA GLN A 62 -18.41 7.42 0.11
C GLN A 62 -19.50 7.32 -0.97
N GLN A 63 -19.49 6.30 -1.81
CA GLN A 63 -20.58 6.07 -2.77
C GLN A 63 -21.85 5.70 -1.97
N SER A 64 -22.77 6.65 -1.85
CA SER A 64 -24.04 6.49 -1.15
C SER A 64 -24.89 5.40 -1.82
N GLY A 65 -25.40 4.44 -1.04
CA GLY A 65 -26.29 3.39 -1.54
C GLY A 65 -25.98 1.98 -1.03
N TYR A 66 -25.37 1.84 0.15
CA TYR A 66 -25.22 0.53 0.78
C TYR A 66 -26.54 0.11 1.42
N ASP A 67 -27.17 -0.92 0.86
CA ASP A 67 -28.25 -1.63 1.53
C ASP A 67 -27.64 -2.70 2.44
N TYR A 68 -27.77 -2.54 3.75
CA TYR A 68 -27.16 -3.48 4.71
C TYR A 68 -27.91 -4.80 4.84
N GLU A 69 -29.12 -4.90 4.27
CA GLU A 69 -29.86 -6.16 4.18
C GLU A 69 -29.27 -7.07 3.08
N ASP A 70 -28.64 -6.49 2.06
CA ASP A 70 -27.94 -7.25 1.03
C ASP A 70 -26.50 -7.60 1.47
N SER A 71 -26.24 -8.91 1.56
CA SER A 71 -24.92 -9.45 1.89
C SER A 71 -23.82 -8.98 0.92
N LEU A 72 -24.14 -8.69 -0.35
CA LEU A 72 -23.18 -8.18 -1.32
C LEU A 72 -22.71 -6.76 -0.97
N HIS A 73 -23.64 -5.88 -0.63
CA HIS A 73 -23.34 -4.51 -0.20
C HIS A 73 -22.56 -4.50 1.11
N LEU A 74 -22.91 -5.37 2.06
CA LEU A 74 -22.15 -5.55 3.30
C LEU A 74 -20.72 -6.03 3.02
N ALA A 75 -20.53 -6.98 2.11
CA ALA A 75 -19.20 -7.47 1.73
C ALA A 75 -18.34 -6.39 1.09
N ILE A 76 -18.91 -5.57 0.19
CA ILE A 76 -18.22 -4.41 -0.40
C ILE A 76 -17.81 -3.41 0.68
N TYR A 77 -18.72 -3.10 1.61
CA TYR A 77 -18.45 -2.17 2.70
C TYR A 77 -17.32 -2.67 3.59
N VAL A 78 -17.37 -3.94 4.04
CA VAL A 78 -16.35 -4.53 4.91
C VAL A 78 -14.99 -4.58 4.20
N CYS A 79 -14.94 -4.99 2.93
CA CYS A 79 -13.68 -5.01 2.17
C CYS A 79 -13.10 -3.59 2.00
N SER A 80 -13.94 -2.61 1.67
CA SER A 80 -13.48 -1.23 1.50
C SER A 80 -12.97 -0.66 2.84
N PHE A 81 -13.66 -0.95 3.95
CA PHE A 81 -13.23 -0.55 5.29
C PHE A 81 -11.88 -1.17 5.69
N ILE A 82 -11.73 -2.49 5.50
CA ILE A 82 -10.47 -3.20 5.76
C ILE A 82 -9.34 -2.60 4.92
N ALA A 83 -9.59 -2.33 3.64
CA ALA A 83 -8.62 -1.71 2.75
C ALA A 83 -8.14 -0.35 3.25
N VAL A 84 -9.06 0.56 3.59
CA VAL A 84 -8.74 1.89 4.15
C VAL A 84 -7.91 1.76 5.42
N HIS A 85 -8.36 0.90 6.35
CA HIS A 85 -7.71 0.76 7.64
C HIS A 85 -6.30 0.15 7.51
N ALA A 86 -6.17 -0.94 6.75
CA ALA A 86 -4.89 -1.61 6.54
C ALA A 86 -3.87 -0.71 5.83
N CYS A 87 -4.31 0.04 4.81
CA CYS A 87 -3.46 1.00 4.10
C CYS A 87 -3.03 2.18 5.00
N THR A 88 -3.96 2.73 5.79
CA THR A 88 -3.64 3.83 6.72
C THR A 88 -2.65 3.37 7.80
N CYS A 89 -2.89 2.20 8.39
CA CYS A 89 -1.98 1.60 9.35
C CYS A 89 -0.62 1.25 8.73
N SER A 90 -0.58 0.84 7.46
CA SER A 90 0.67 0.62 6.73
C SER A 90 1.46 1.92 6.57
N ALA A 91 0.83 2.99 6.10
CA ALA A 91 1.46 4.30 5.95
C ALA A 91 2.00 4.85 7.28
N LEU A 92 1.23 4.74 8.38
CA LEU A 92 1.67 5.13 9.71
C LEU A 92 2.86 4.28 10.20
N THR A 93 2.80 2.96 10.01
CA THR A 93 3.89 2.05 10.37
C THR A 93 5.16 2.40 9.58
N SER A 94 5.04 2.65 8.28
CA SER A 94 6.13 3.12 7.43
C SER A 94 6.72 4.42 7.94
N ALA A 95 5.90 5.41 8.31
CA ALA A 95 6.37 6.67 8.86
C ALA A 95 7.18 6.48 10.16
N PHE A 96 6.73 5.59 11.06
CA PHE A 96 7.47 5.27 12.28
C PHE A 96 8.79 4.56 12.01
N VAL A 97 8.81 3.58 11.09
CA VAL A 97 10.04 2.88 10.69
C VAL A 97 11.01 3.86 10.04
N TYR A 98 10.55 4.69 9.11
CA TYR A 98 11.35 5.73 8.46
C TYR A 98 11.96 6.67 9.48
N ARG A 99 11.16 7.19 10.43
CA ARG A 99 11.65 8.08 11.48
C ARG A 99 12.69 7.40 12.37
N SER A 100 12.50 6.13 12.71
CA SER A 100 13.44 5.37 13.55
C SER A 100 14.78 5.17 12.83
N VAL A 101 14.74 4.72 11.57
CA VAL A 101 15.93 4.46 10.75
C VAL A 101 16.68 5.75 10.42
N ASN A 102 15.96 6.82 10.04
CA ASN A 102 16.58 8.09 9.64
C ASN A 102 17.29 8.83 10.80
N ASN A 103 16.90 8.57 12.05
CA ASN A 103 17.53 9.17 13.23
C ASN A 103 18.69 8.32 13.81
N MET A 104 19.03 7.19 13.20
CA MET A 104 20.07 6.29 13.70
C MET A 104 21.44 6.61 13.07
N PRO A 105 22.54 6.62 13.84
CA PRO A 105 23.89 6.68 13.28
C PRO A 105 24.18 5.45 12.42
N GLU A 106 24.91 5.62 11.30
CA GLU A 106 25.17 4.53 10.33
C GLU A 106 25.79 3.29 10.99
N ALA A 107 26.73 3.50 11.93
CA ALA A 107 27.39 2.41 12.66
C ALA A 107 26.43 1.51 13.47
N ARG A 108 25.21 1.97 13.79
CA ARG A 108 24.20 1.19 14.51
C ARG A 108 23.13 0.59 13.60
N LEU A 109 23.10 1.01 12.33
CA LEU A 109 22.07 0.64 11.39
C LEU A 109 22.15 -0.85 11.03
N GLU A 110 23.35 -1.37 10.79
CA GLU A 110 23.59 -2.78 10.48
C GLU A 110 23.12 -3.69 11.63
N ASP A 111 23.56 -3.38 12.86
CA ASP A 111 23.15 -4.10 14.07
C ASP A 111 21.62 -4.07 14.25
N TRP A 112 20.99 -2.92 14.00
CA TRP A 112 19.55 -2.78 14.08
C TRP A 112 18.85 -3.63 13.02
N ALA A 113 19.33 -3.62 11.77
CA ALA A 113 18.77 -4.37 10.65
C ALA A 113 18.86 -5.88 10.88
N VAL A 114 19.97 -6.37 11.46
CA VAL A 114 20.14 -7.79 11.81
C VAL A 114 19.20 -8.21 12.94
N ARG A 115 19.00 -7.37 13.96
CA ARG A 115 18.12 -7.67 15.10
C ARG A 115 16.64 -7.54 14.76
N ASN A 116 16.27 -6.65 13.83
CA ASN A 116 14.90 -6.27 13.54
C ASN A 116 14.48 -6.60 12.11
N LYS A 117 14.93 -7.75 11.57
CA LYS A 117 14.65 -8.16 10.19
C LYS A 117 13.17 -8.13 9.82
N TRP A 118 12.28 -8.41 10.78
CA TRP A 118 10.82 -8.47 10.56
C TRP A 118 10.14 -7.09 10.49
N LEU A 119 10.72 -6.05 11.11
CA LEU A 119 10.08 -4.75 11.29
C LEU A 119 9.80 -4.04 9.95
N PRO A 120 10.74 -4.02 8.98
CA PRO A 120 10.48 -3.47 7.65
C PRO A 120 9.42 -4.24 6.84
N TYR A 121 9.17 -5.51 7.13
CA TYR A 121 8.16 -6.31 6.42
C TYR A 121 6.73 -6.05 6.95
N LEU A 122 6.57 -5.52 8.17
CA LEU A 122 5.26 -5.19 8.73
C LEU A 122 4.44 -4.20 7.88
N PRO A 123 4.97 -3.02 7.49
CA PRO A 123 4.21 -2.11 6.64
C PRO A 123 3.87 -2.73 5.30
N LEU A 124 4.80 -3.50 4.71
CA LEU A 124 4.57 -4.19 3.44
C LEU A 124 3.46 -5.24 3.54
N GLY A 125 3.43 -6.03 4.61
CA GLY A 125 2.38 -7.01 4.87
C GLY A 125 1.00 -6.36 5.05
N LYS A 126 0.91 -5.27 5.83
CA LYS A 126 -0.35 -4.51 5.96
C LYS A 126 -0.78 -3.87 4.65
N PHE A 127 0.17 -3.34 3.88
CA PHE A 127 -0.09 -2.78 2.55
C PHE A 127 -0.66 -3.84 1.61
N ALA A 128 -0.04 -5.03 1.57
CA ALA A 128 -0.52 -6.15 0.75
C ALA A 128 -1.95 -6.57 1.14
N MET A 129 -2.23 -6.72 2.45
CA MET A 129 -3.58 -7.01 2.94
C MET A 129 -4.60 -5.95 2.48
N GLY A 130 -4.26 -4.66 2.61
CA GLY A 130 -5.11 -3.57 2.17
C GLY A 130 -5.36 -3.56 0.66
N CYS A 131 -4.32 -3.81 -0.14
CA CYS A 131 -4.39 -3.89 -1.59
C CYS A 131 -5.30 -5.04 -2.07
N LEU A 132 -5.15 -6.23 -1.47
CA LEU A 132 -6.00 -7.38 -1.78
C LEU A 132 -7.47 -7.10 -1.45
N SER A 133 -7.72 -6.51 -0.27
CA SER A 133 -9.07 -6.17 0.16
C SER A 133 -9.71 -5.08 -0.73
N TYR A 134 -8.92 -4.07 -1.13
CA TYR A 134 -9.37 -3.02 -2.04
C TYR A 134 -9.79 -3.59 -3.39
N MET A 135 -8.95 -4.41 -4.00
CA MET A 135 -9.23 -4.97 -5.31
C MET A 135 -10.42 -5.94 -5.29
N LEU A 136 -10.58 -6.72 -4.21
CA LEU A 136 -11.78 -7.51 -4.01
C LEU A 136 -13.03 -6.62 -3.94
N SER A 137 -12.96 -5.49 -3.25
CA SER A 137 -14.06 -4.52 -3.22
C SER A 137 -14.41 -3.99 -4.62
N VAL A 138 -13.41 -3.69 -5.46
CA VAL A 138 -13.63 -3.17 -6.82
C VAL A 138 -14.25 -4.22 -7.73
N ILE A 139 -13.84 -5.49 -7.60
CA ILE A 139 -14.46 -6.62 -8.32
C ILE A 139 -15.94 -6.74 -7.93
N LEU A 140 -16.24 -6.70 -6.63
CA LEU A 140 -17.62 -6.81 -6.14
C LEU A 140 -18.48 -5.61 -6.55
N ILE A 141 -17.94 -4.39 -6.52
CA ILE A 141 -18.63 -3.19 -7.04
C ILE A 141 -18.93 -3.36 -8.52
N SER A 142 -17.95 -3.80 -9.33
CA SER A 142 -18.14 -4.02 -10.76
C SER A 142 -19.19 -5.10 -11.03
N TYR A 143 -19.19 -6.16 -10.23
CA TYR A 143 -20.17 -7.24 -10.32
C TYR A 143 -21.60 -6.74 -10.04
N ARG A 144 -21.77 -5.92 -8.99
CA ARG A 144 -23.03 -5.26 -8.63
C ARG A 144 -23.51 -4.32 -9.74
N ASP A 145 -22.62 -3.48 -10.26
CA ASP A 145 -22.97 -2.46 -11.26
C ASP A 145 -23.35 -3.08 -12.63
N LEU A 146 -22.97 -4.35 -12.87
CA LEU A 146 -23.31 -5.13 -14.06
C LEU A 146 -24.50 -6.07 -13.85
N ASP A 147 -25.31 -5.86 -12.81
CA ASP A 147 -26.46 -6.71 -12.55
C ASP A 147 -27.40 -6.81 -13.77
N GLY A 148 -27.87 -8.02 -14.05
CA GLY A 148 -28.61 -8.36 -15.28
C GLY A 148 -27.76 -8.59 -16.54
N LYS A 149 -26.43 -8.39 -16.51
CA LYS A 149 -25.52 -8.64 -17.66
C LYS A 149 -24.48 -9.71 -17.34
N THR A 150 -24.91 -10.97 -17.22
CA THR A 150 -24.07 -12.11 -16.79
C THR A 150 -22.76 -12.26 -17.55
N THR A 151 -22.76 -12.06 -18.88
CA THR A 151 -21.54 -12.17 -19.69
C THR A 151 -20.47 -11.16 -19.27
N TRP A 152 -20.87 -9.91 -19.01
CA TRP A 152 -19.94 -8.86 -18.60
C TRP A 152 -19.46 -9.03 -17.16
N GLN A 153 -20.33 -9.52 -16.26
CA GLN A 153 -19.96 -9.86 -14.89
C GLN A 153 -18.82 -10.89 -14.86
N MET A 154 -18.95 -11.97 -15.66
CA MET A 154 -17.93 -13.02 -15.75
C MET A 154 -16.60 -12.48 -16.30
N VAL A 155 -16.65 -11.60 -17.31
CA VAL A 155 -15.46 -10.95 -17.86
C VAL A 155 -14.77 -10.08 -16.81
N THR A 156 -15.51 -9.24 -16.07
CA THR A 156 -14.91 -8.40 -15.03
C THR A 156 -14.29 -9.20 -13.89
N LEU A 157 -14.93 -10.30 -13.49
CA LEU A 157 -14.42 -11.19 -12.46
C LEU A 157 -13.13 -11.88 -12.93
N LEU A 158 -13.11 -12.37 -14.17
CA LEU A 158 -11.94 -13.04 -14.76
C LEU A 158 -10.75 -12.08 -14.88
N VAL A 159 -10.96 -10.85 -15.34
CA VAL A 159 -9.91 -9.83 -15.42
C VAL A 159 -9.37 -9.49 -14.04
N GLY A 160 -10.25 -9.29 -13.05
CA GLY A 160 -9.83 -9.04 -11.67
C GLY A 160 -9.02 -10.19 -11.07
N LEU A 161 -9.46 -11.43 -11.29
CA LEU A 161 -8.78 -12.63 -10.79
C LEU A 161 -7.44 -12.88 -11.49
N MET A 162 -7.34 -12.65 -12.80
CA MET A 162 -6.06 -12.69 -13.54
C MET A 162 -5.08 -11.64 -13.03
N SER A 163 -5.54 -10.41 -12.80
CA SER A 163 -4.67 -9.36 -12.26
C SER A 163 -4.14 -9.73 -10.87
N MET A 164 -5.00 -10.33 -10.03
CA MET A 164 -4.60 -10.82 -8.72
C MET A 164 -3.55 -11.92 -8.78
N SER A 165 -3.78 -12.93 -9.63
CA SER A 165 -2.86 -14.06 -9.74
C SER A 165 -1.48 -13.62 -10.21
N MET A 166 -1.39 -12.61 -11.08
CA MET A 166 -0.11 -12.05 -11.52
C MET A 166 0.67 -11.42 -10.35
N VAL A 167 0.01 -10.66 -9.47
CA VAL A 167 0.67 -10.09 -8.28
C VAL A 167 1.21 -11.17 -7.36
N PHE A 168 0.41 -12.22 -7.08
CA PHE A 168 0.87 -13.34 -6.27
C PHE A 168 2.02 -14.11 -6.92
N ALA A 169 1.98 -14.31 -8.24
CA ALA A 169 3.06 -14.94 -8.99
C ALA A 169 4.35 -14.13 -8.91
N THR A 170 4.29 -12.80 -9.04
CA THR A 170 5.44 -11.91 -8.87
C THR A 170 6.02 -12.01 -7.46
N VAL A 171 5.20 -11.95 -6.42
CA VAL A 171 5.66 -12.09 -5.03
C VAL A 171 6.30 -13.46 -4.79
N GLY A 172 5.68 -14.54 -5.29
CA GLY A 172 6.23 -15.90 -5.19
C GLY A 172 7.55 -16.06 -5.94
N PHE A 173 7.68 -15.47 -7.12
CA PHE A 173 8.90 -15.49 -7.91
C PHE A 173 10.03 -14.73 -7.20
N LEU A 174 9.75 -13.54 -6.68
CA LEU A 174 10.72 -12.74 -5.92
C LEU A 174 11.18 -13.46 -4.65
N ASN A 175 10.26 -14.10 -3.90
CA ASN A 175 10.61 -14.85 -2.69
C ASN A 175 11.44 -16.12 -2.96
N ARG A 176 11.41 -16.66 -4.18
CA ARG A 176 12.22 -17.83 -4.55
C ARG A 176 13.63 -17.45 -4.98
N HIS A 177 13.82 -16.24 -5.50
CA HIS A 177 15.06 -15.81 -6.17
C HIS A 177 15.78 -14.64 -5.48
N GLY A 178 15.24 -14.09 -4.39
CA GLY A 178 15.88 -13.07 -3.55
C GLY A 178 16.23 -13.61 -2.18
#